data_AF-A0A6S6SJU8-F1
#
_entry.id   AF-A0A6S6SJU8-F1
#
_cell.length_a   1.000
_cell.length_b   1.000
_cell.length_c   1.000
_cell.angle_alpha   90.00
_cell.angle_beta   90.00
_cell.angle_gamma   90.00
#
_symmetry.space_group_name_H-M   'P 1'
#
loop_
_entity.id
_entity.type
_entity.pdbx_description
1 polymer ?
#
loop_
_entity_poly.entity_id
_entity_poly.type
_entity_poly.pdbx_seq_one_letter_code
_entity_poly.pdbx_strand_id
1 'polypeptide(L)' 'MTGEERMIFETLYSKYNKLLLSKKECSSEINRSCSSLDRDRKCAIGMQYIKESNGNVYYPLTEIVNFIFSSQIKTFRL' A
#
# COMPACT_ATOMS: atom_id res chain seq x y z
N MET A 1 5.05 5.75 -14.06
CA MET A 1 4.43 4.44 -13.92
C MET A 1 4.92 3.55 -15.04
N THR A 2 5.65 2.49 -14.73
CA THR A 2 6.00 1.42 -15.68
C THR A 2 4.76 0.60 -16.04
N GLY A 3 4.83 -0.22 -17.08
CA GLY A 3 3.70 -1.08 -17.49
C GLY A 3 3.24 -2.03 -16.39
N GLU A 4 4.17 -2.53 -15.56
CA GLU A 4 3.89 -3.43 -14.44
C GLU A 4 3.18 -2.72 -13.29
N GLU A 5 3.65 -1.52 -12.90
CA GLU A 5 2.98 -0.68 -11.89
C GLU A 5 1.53 -0.39 -12.30
N ARG A 6 1.32 -0.10 -13.59
CA ARG A 6 -0.02 0.16 -14.13
C ARG A 6 -0.93 -1.07 -14.04
N MET A 7 -0.41 -2.26 -14.35
CA MET A 7 -1.17 -3.50 -14.24
C MET A 7 -1.59 -3.81 -12.80
N ILE A 8 -0.69 -3.60 -11.83
CA ILE A 8 -0.99 -3.77 -10.40
C ILE A 8 -2.04 -2.74 -9.96
N PHE A 9 -1.89 -1.48 -10.39
CA PHE A 9 -2.85 -0.42 -10.10
C PHE A 9 -4.25 -0.76 -10.64
N GLU A 10 -4.36 -1.16 -11.90
CA GLU A 10 -5.64 -1.52 -12.53
C GLU A 10 -6.28 -2.73 -11.85
N THR A 11 -5.47 -3.72 -11.43
CA THR A 11 -5.96 -4.89 -10.68
C THR A 11 -6.53 -4.49 -9.32
N LEU A 12 -5.80 -3.68 -8.56
CA LEU A 12 -6.26 -3.18 -7.26
C LEU A 12 -7.49 -2.28 -7.40
N TYR A 13 -7.49 -1.41 -8.40
CA TYR A 13 -8.61 -0.52 -8.68
C TYR A 13 -9.86 -1.30 -9.08
N SER A 14 -9.72 -2.32 -9.94
CA SER A 14 -10.84 -3.20 -10.31
C SER A 14 -11.39 -3.98 -9.12
N LYS A 15 -10.52 -4.45 -8.22
CA LYS A 15 -10.91 -5.24 -7.04
C LYS A 15 -11.67 -4.42 -6.00
N TYR A 16 -11.22 -3.20 -5.71
CA TYR A 16 -11.76 -2.38 -4.62
C TYR A 16 -12.68 -1.24 -5.10
N ASN A 17 -12.60 -0.88 -6.38
CA ASN A 17 -13.29 0.24 -7.03
C ASN A 17 -13.10 1.58 -6.28
N LYS A 18 -11.91 1.79 -5.72
CA LYS A 18 -11.55 2.95 -4.89
C LYS A 18 -10.10 3.34 -5.15
N LEU A 19 -9.78 4.62 -4.94
CA LEU A 19 -8.41 5.16 -5.02
C LEU A 19 -7.66 5.14 -3.68
N LEU A 20 -8.38 4.91 -2.58
CA LEU A 20 -7.88 4.91 -1.21
C LEU A 20 -8.32 3.62 -0.54
N LEU A 21 -7.37 2.86 -0.02
CA LEU A 21 -7.62 1.64 0.74
C LEU A 21 -7.48 1.89 2.22
N SER A 22 -8.38 1.32 3.02
CA SER A 22 -8.23 1.31 4.46
C SER A 22 -7.00 0.50 4.86
N LYS A 23 -6.51 0.73 6.08
CA LYS A 23 -5.44 -0.07 6.68
C LYS A 23 -5.67 -1.59 6.60
N LYS A 24 -6.92 -2.06 6.75
CA LYS A 24 -7.25 -3.50 6.68
C LYS A 24 -7.08 -4.04 5.26
N GLU A 25 -7.61 -3.32 4.27
CA GLU A 25 -7.49 -3.69 2.85
C GLU A 25 -6.02 -3.66 2.40
N CYS A 26 -5.29 -2.60 2.75
CA CYS A 26 -3.86 -2.47 2.48
C CYS A 26 -3.06 -3.63 3.10
N SER A 27 -3.34 -3.97 4.36
CA SER A 27 -2.74 -5.11 5.08
C SER A 27 -2.92 -6.44 4.35
N SER A 28 -4.10 -6.68 3.78
CA SER A 28 -4.37 -7.89 2.99
C SER A 28 -3.61 -7.94 1.68
N GLU A 29 -3.44 -6.80 0.98
CA GLU A 29 -2.75 -6.77 -0.31
C GLU A 29 -1.24 -6.92 -0.19
N ILE A 30 -0.62 -6.23 0.76
CA ILE A 30 0.85 -6.23 0.91
C ILE A 30 1.36 -7.37 1.81
N ASN A 31 0.48 -8.25 2.28
CA ASN A 31 0.78 -9.32 3.23
C ASN A 31 1.56 -8.84 4.47
N ARG A 32 1.24 -7.64 4.98
CA ARG A 32 1.77 -7.10 6.24
C ARG A 32 0.66 -7.06 7.26
N SER A 33 0.99 -7.28 8.53
CA SER A 33 0.00 -7.08 9.59
C SER A 33 -0.35 -5.59 9.76
N CYS A 34 -1.59 -5.34 10.17
CA CYS A 34 -2.05 -4.02 10.62
C CYS A 34 -1.13 -3.39 11.68
N SER A 35 -0.52 -4.21 12.55
CA SER A 35 0.40 -3.72 13.59
C SER A 35 1.77 -3.34 13.05
N SER A 36 2.22 -3.94 11.94
CA SER A 36 3.41 -3.49 11.22
C SER A 36 3.14 -2.15 10.54
N LEU A 37 1.99 -1.99 9.88
CA LEU A 37 1.59 -0.71 9.29
C LEU A 37 1.49 0.42 10.32
N ASP A 38 0.97 0.14 11.52
CA ASP A 38 0.95 1.14 12.60
C ASP A 38 2.35 1.52 13.09
N ARG A 39 3.27 0.55 13.16
CA ARG A 39 4.67 0.79 13.54
C ARG A 39 5.37 1.64 12.49
N ASP A 40 5.26 1.24 11.22
CA ASP A 40 5.76 1.96 10.05
C ASP A 40 5.27 3.43 10.08
N ARG A 41 3.97 3.62 10.31
CA ARG A 41 3.34 4.94 10.47
C ARG A 41 3.93 5.75 11.63
N LYS A 42 4.08 5.14 12.82
CA LYS A 42 4.62 5.80 14.01
C LYS A 42 6.09 6.17 13.85
N CYS A 43 6.85 5.36 13.14
CA CYS A 43 8.26 5.60 12.86
C CYS A 43 8.48 6.54 11.67
N ALA A 44 7.41 7.01 11.00
CA ALA A 44 7.46 7.78 9.76
C ALA A 44 8.27 7.09 8.64
N ILE A 45 8.24 5.76 8.62
CA ILE A 45 8.94 4.91 7.65
C ILE A 45 7.89 4.06 6.93
N GLY A 46 7.83 4.09 5.60
CA GLY A 46 6.91 3.24 4.83
C GLY A 46 6.11 4.03 3.79
N MET A 47 4.84 3.65 3.63
CA MET A 47 3.92 4.23 2.64
C MET A 47 3.31 5.54 3.12
N GLN A 48 3.09 6.48 2.19
CA GLN A 48 2.30 7.67 2.49
C GLN A 48 0.86 7.28 2.82
N TYR A 49 0.25 8.04 3.72
CA TYR A 49 -1.09 7.80 4.21
C TYR A 49 -1.85 9.10 4.41
N ILE A 50 -3.17 9.02 4.28
CA ILE A 50 -4.09 10.10 4.60
C ILE A 50 -4.79 9.74 5.90
N LYS A 51 -4.72 10.65 6.87
CA LYS A 51 -5.44 10.51 8.13
C LYS A 51 -6.63 11.46 8.12
N GLU A 52 -7.82 10.93 8.30
CA GLU A 52 -9.02 11.74 8.48
C GLU A 52 -9.19 12.20 9.94
N SER A 53 -9.99 13.25 10.14
CA SER A 53 -10.29 13.86 11.43
C SER A 53 -10.89 12.87 12.45
N ASN A 54 -11.57 11.84 11.95
CA ASN A 54 -12.16 10.73 12.71
C ASN A 54 -11.13 9.70 13.20
N GLY A 55 -9.85 9.85 12.84
CA GLY A 55 -8.77 8.92 13.19
C GLY A 55 -8.58 7.76 12.23
N ASN A 56 -9.38 7.65 11.17
CA ASN A 56 -9.21 6.65 10.13
C ASN A 56 -7.98 6.95 9.28
N VAL A 57 -7.31 5.88 8.86
CA VAL A 57 -6.09 5.95 8.05
C VAL A 57 -6.34 5.22 6.74
N TYR A 58 -6.07 5.92 5.65
CA TYR A 58 -6.21 5.45 4.29
C TYR A 58 -4.88 5.53 3.56
N TYR A 59 -4.66 4.59 2.66
CA TYR A 59 -3.45 4.45 1.85
C TYR A 59 -3.83 4.60 0.37
N PRO A 60 -3.22 5.54 -0.36
CA PRO A 60 -3.42 5.67 -1.80
C PRO A 60 -3.00 4.42 -2.55
N LEU A 61 -3.76 4.00 -3.57
CA LEU A 61 -3.38 2.85 -4.39
C LEU A 61 -2.00 3.04 -5.03
N THR A 62 -1.67 4.27 -5.44
CA THR A 62 -0.37 4.59 -6.03
C THR A 62 0.79 4.26 -5.09
N GLU A 63 0.63 4.53 -3.80
CA GLU A 63 1.63 4.21 -2.77
C GLU A 63 1.75 2.72 -2.52
N ILE A 64 0.62 2.01 -2.53
CA ILE A 64 0.58 0.56 -2.36
C ILE A 64 1.29 -0.12 -3.55
N VAL A 65 1.02 0.33 -4.77
CA VAL A 65 1.69 -0.14 -5.99
C VAL A 65 3.19 0.12 -5.91
N ASN A 66 3.60 1.35 -5.57
CA ASN A 66 5.01 1.71 -5.40
C ASN A 66 5.70 0.83 -4.36
N PHE A 67 5.01 0.52 -3.25
CA PHE A 67 5.55 -0.33 -2.20
C PHE A 67 5.69 -1.78 -2.62
N ILE A 68 4.70 -2.33 -3.32
CA ILE A 68 4.75 -3.70 -3.87
C ILE A 68 5.92 -3.80 -4.86
N PHE A 69 6.01 -2.85 -5.79
CA PHE A 69 7.06 -2.80 -6.80
C PHE A 69 8.46 -2.69 -6.15
N SER A 70 8.62 -1.77 -5.19
CA SER A 70 9.87 -1.58 -4.44
C SER A 70 10.25 -2.79 -3.58
N SER A 71 9.26 -3.55 -3.11
CA SER A 71 9.48 -4.76 -2.30
C SER A 71 9.87 -5.96 -3.16
N GLN A 72 9.32 -6.10 -4.38
CA GLN A 72 9.68 -7.16 -5.32
C GLN A 72 11.14 -7.07 -5.78
N ILE A 73 11.68 -5.85 -5.94
CA ILE A 73 13.08 -5.64 -6.33
C ILE A 73 14.05 -6.18 -5.27
N LYS A 74 13.65 -6.31 -4.00
CA LYS A 74 14.53 -6.81 -2.92
C LYS A 74 14.66 -8.33 -2.88
N THR A 75 13.80 -9.09 -3.58
CA THR A 75 13.80 -10.57 -3.50
C THR A 75 14.74 -11.23 -4.52
N PHE A 76 15.39 -10.47 -5.41
CA PHE A 76 16.51 -10.97 -6.22
C PHE A 76 17.83 -10.77 -5.47
N ARG A 77 18.12 -11.62 -4.49
CA ARG A 77 19.50 -11.92 -4.11
C ARG A 77 19.79 -13.36 -4.50
N LEU A 78 20.62 -13.49 -5.54
CA LEU A 78 21.29 -14.71 -6.01
C LEU A 78 21.99 -15.45 -4.87
#